data_AF-A0A0M6ZWQ9-F1
#
_entry.id   AF-A0A0M6ZWQ9-F1
#
_cell.length_a   1.000
_cell.length_b   1.000
_cell.length_c   1.000
_cell.angle_alpha   90.00
_cell.angle_beta   90.00
_cell.angle_gamma   90.00
#
_symmetry.space_group_name_H-M   'P 1'
#
loop_
_entity.id
_entity.type
_entity.pdbx_description
1 polymer ?
#
loop_
_entity_poly.entity_id
_entity_poly.type
_entity_poly.pdbx_seq_one_letter_code
_entity_poly.pdbx_strand_id
1 'polypeptide(L)' 'MTVERGILLVVGALVLATVLLAVYVNINWLWVTGILGVHLMQASFTGFCPVVMTLKKLGLPQRPGFS' A
#
# COMPACT_ATOMS: atom_id res chain seq x y z
N MET A 1 -11.58 -10.78 -5.60
CA MET A 1 -10.27 -10.22 -5.21
C MET A 1 -10.08 -10.50 -3.73
N THR A 2 -9.01 -11.18 -3.31
CA THR A 2 -8.72 -11.22 -1.88
C THR A 2 -8.14 -9.88 -1.48
N VAL A 3 -8.40 -9.45 -0.24
CA VAL A 3 -7.88 -8.18 0.28
C VAL A 3 -6.36 -8.08 0.15
N GLU A 4 -5.61 -9.18 0.32
CA GLU A 4 -4.15 -9.19 0.12
C GLU A 4 -3.76 -8.80 -1.31
N ARG A 5 -4.45 -9.37 -2.32
CA ARG A 5 -4.19 -9.02 -3.73
C ARG A 5 -4.63 -7.60 -4.06
N GLY A 6 -5.70 -7.12 -3.43
CA GLY A 6 -6.13 -5.72 -3.55
C GLY A 6 -5.08 -4.75 -2.99
N ILE A 7 -4.51 -5.06 -1.83
CA ILE A 7 -3.44 -4.26 -1.21
C ILE A 7 -2.21 -4.22 -2.12
N LEU A 8 -1.74 -5.37 -2.60
CA LEU A 8 -0.58 -5.44 -3.49
C LEU A 8 -0.76 -4.58 -4.75
N LEU A 9 -1.95 -4.60 -5.34
CA LEU A 9 -2.25 -3.82 -6.53
C LEU A 9 -2.32 -2.32 -6.24
N VAL A 10 -3.03 -1.91 -5.18
CA VAL A 10 -3.16 -0.50 -4.78
C VAL A 10 -1.79 0.09 -4.42
N VAL A 11 -1.00 -0.64 -3.63
CA VAL A 11 0.32 -0.19 -3.21
C VAL A 11 1.28 -0.12 -4.39
N GLY A 12 1.32 -1.15 -5.25
CA GLY A 12 2.14 -1.15 -6.45
C GLY A 12 1.79 0.01 -7.40
N ALA A 13 0.50 0.28 -7.60
CA ALA A 13 0.05 1.41 -8.39
C ALA A 13 0.47 2.76 -7.78
N LEU A 14 0.37 2.90 -6.46
CA LEU A 14 0.79 4.11 -5.76
C LEU A 14 2.30 4.37 -5.90
N VAL A 15 3.13 3.33 -5.78
CA VAL A 15 4.58 3.42 -5.96
C VAL A 15 4.91 3.83 -7.39
N LEU A 16 4.32 3.18 -8.40
CA LEU A 16 4.54 3.55 -9.81
C LEU A 16 4.11 4.99 -10.11
N ALA A 17 2.96 5.42 -9.59
CA ALA A 17 2.48 6.78 -9.74
C ALA A 17 3.45 7.79 -9.11
N THR A 18 3.95 7.50 -7.91
CA THR A 18 4.90 8.37 -7.20
C THR A 18 6.25 8.44 -7.92
N VAL A 19 6.74 7.32 -8.46
CA VAL A 19 7.98 7.29 -9.27
C VAL A 19 7.81 8.11 -10.55
N LEU A 20 6.68 7.95 -11.26
CA LEU A 20 6.39 8.78 -12.44
C LEU A 20 6.41 10.26 -12.08
N LEU A 21 5.77 10.63 -10.98
CA LEU A 21 5.71 12.01 -10.53
C LEU A 21 7.08 12.55 -10.09
N ALA A 22 7.94 11.69 -9.53
CA ALA A 22 9.32 12.05 -9.21
C ALA A 22 10.16 12.38 -10.45
N VAL A 23 9.94 11.65 -11.55
CA VAL A 23 10.63 11.88 -12.83
C VAL A 23 10.08 13.11 -13.55
N TYR A 24 8.76 13.30 -13.58
CA TYR A 24 8.11 14.37 -14.36
C TYR A 24 7.99 15.70 -13.63
N VAL A 25 7.98 15.72 -12.28
CA VAL A 25 7.78 16.94 -11.49
C VAL A 25 9.02 17.30 -10.68
N ASN A 26 9.42 16.44 -9.73
CA ASN A 26 10.56 16.71 -8.86
C ASN A 26 11.00 15.45 -8.10
N ILE A 27 12.32 15.20 -8.03
CA ILE A 27 12.90 14.03 -7.37
C ILE A 27 12.52 13.90 -5.87
N ASN A 28 12.14 15.01 -5.20
CA ASN A 28 11.70 15.00 -3.80
C ASN A 28 10.45 14.14 -3.56
N TRP A 29 9.69 13.77 -4.59
CA TRP A 29 8.58 12.83 -4.47
C TRP A 29 9.01 11.42 -4.02
N LEU A 30 10.30 11.06 -4.15
CA LEU A 30 10.82 9.81 -3.62
C LEU A 30 10.71 9.70 -2.09
N TRP A 31 10.66 10.81 -1.36
CA TRP A 31 10.41 10.79 0.09
C TRP A 31 9.04 10.19 0.43
N VAL A 32 8.03 10.45 -0.41
CA VAL A 32 6.69 9.87 -0.24
C VAL A 32 6.75 8.36 -0.41
N THR A 33 7.41 7.86 -1.47
CA THR A 33 7.66 6.42 -1.66
C THR A 33 8.43 5.80 -0.51
N GLY A 34 9.46 6.48 0.01
CA GLY A 34 10.28 5.99 1.12
C GLY A 34 9.50 5.84 2.42
N ILE A 35 8.77 6.88 2.82
CA ILE A 35 7.92 6.86 4.04
C ILE A 35 6.83 5.80 3.91
N LEU A 36 6.18 5.73 2.74
CA LEU A 36 5.16 4.73 2.47
C LEU A 36 5.74 3.30 2.55
N GLY A 37 6.94 3.08 2.01
CA GLY A 37 7.64 1.81 2.08
C GLY A 37 7.96 1.38 3.52
N VAL A 38 8.45 2.30 4.36
CA VAL A 38 8.69 2.05 5.79
C VAL A 38 7.38 1.71 6.50
N HIS A 39 6.30 2.43 6.22
CA HIS A 39 4.99 2.18 6.83
C HIS A 39 4.40 0.83 6.39
N LEU A 40 4.61 0.42 5.13
CA LEU A 40 4.25 -0.91 4.61
C LEU A 40 5.06 -2.02 5.26
N MET A 41 6.36 -1.78 5.44
CA MET A 41 7.24 -2.72 6.13
C MET A 41 6.78 -2.89 7.58
N GLN A 42 6.47 -1.80 8.30
CA GLN A 42 5.88 -1.88 9.63
C GLN A 42 4.54 -2.64 9.62
N ALA A 43 3.64 -2.34 8.68
CA ALA A 43 2.34 -2.99 8.57
C ALA A 43 2.44 -4.51 8.29
N SER A 44 3.52 -4.97 7.65
CA SER A 44 3.78 -6.40 7.46
C SER A 44 4.08 -7.14 8.77
N PHE A 45 4.63 -6.44 9.77
CA PHE A 45 4.92 -6.98 11.10
C PHE A 45 3.77 -6.77 12.09
N THR A 46 3.07 -5.64 12.04
CA THR A 46 2.00 -5.28 12.99
C THR A 46 0.60 -5.63 12.52
N GLY A 47 0.41 -6.00 11.24
CA GLY A 47 -0.92 -6.21 10.63
C GLY A 47 -1.73 -4.91 10.44
N PHE A 48 -1.23 -3.78 10.95
CA PHE A 48 -1.92 -2.50 10.97
C PHE A 48 -1.80 -1.78 9.61
N CYS A 49 -2.49 -2.30 8.59
CA CYS A 49 -2.54 -1.67 7.29
C CYS A 49 -3.88 -0.93 7.13
N PRO A 50 -3.92 0.42 7.08
CA PRO A 50 -5.18 1.16 6.90
C PRO A 50 -5.94 0.76 5.64
N VAL A 51 -5.23 0.28 4.61
CA VAL A 51 -5.79 -0.28 3.37
C VAL A 51 -6.58 -1.57 3.63
N VAL A 52 -6.15 -2.42 4.57
CA VAL A 52 -6.92 -3.59 5.01
C VAL A 52 -8.25 -3.12 5.61
N MET A 53 -8.23 -2.11 6.49
CA MET A 53 -9.44 -1.61 7.12
C MET A 53 -10.45 -1.03 6.12
N THR A 54 -9.98 -0.31 5.09
CA THR A 54 -10.84 0.20 4.02
C THR A 54 -11.36 -0.90 3.10
N LEU A 55 -10.54 -1.87 2.71
CA LEU A 55 -10.99 -3.00 1.87
C LEU A 55 -11.90 -3.97 2.63
N LYS A 56 -11.71 -4.13 3.95
CA LYS A 56 -12.58 -4.91 4.84
C LYS A 56 -13.97 -4.27 4.96
N LYS A 57 -14.03 -2.92 5.03
CA LYS A 57 -15.29 -2.17 4.94
C LYS A 57 -16.01 -2.34 3.59
N LEU A 58 -15.27 -2.66 2.52
CA LEU A 58 -15.83 -2.93 1.19
C LEU A 58 -16.38 -4.36 1.02
N GLY A 59 -16.30 -5.21 2.05
CA GLY A 59 -16.88 -6.57 2.05
C GLY A 59 -16.08 -7.60 1.26
N LEU A 60 -14.80 -7.35 0.99
CA LEU A 60 -13.95 -8.29 0.24
C LEU A 60 -13.53 -9.50 1.09
N PRO A 61 -13.49 -10.72 0.51
CA PRO A 61 -13.09 -11.93 1.23
C PRO A 61 -11.62 -11.87 1.64
N GLN A 62 -11.35 -12.23 2.90
CA GLN A 62 -10.02 -12.26 3.52
C GLN A 62 -9.53 -13.70 3.65
N ARG A 63 -8.25 -13.96 3.34
CA ARG A 63 -7.61 -15.20 3.77
C ARG A 63 -7.26 -15.15 5.27
N PRO A 64 -7.34 -16.28 5.99
CA PRO A 64 -6.83 -16.39 7.34
C PRO A 64 -5.30 -16.21 7.31
N GLY A 65 -4.78 -15.20 8.02
CA GLY A 65 -3.35 -14.86 8.05
C GLY A 65 -3.03 -13.35 8.12
N PHE A 66 -4.01 -12.50 7.79
CA PHE A 66 -3.94 -11.04 8.02
C PHE A 66 -5.00 -10.69 9.06
N SER A 67 -4.58 -10.37 10.29
CA SER A 67 -5.46 -9.95 11.38
C SER A 67 -5.44 -8.46 11.60
#